data_AF-A0A928GLT8-F1
#
_entry.id   AF-A0A928GLT8-F1
#
_cell.length_a   1.000
_cell.length_b   1.000
_cell.length_c   1.000
_cell.angle_alpha   90.00
_cell.angle_beta   90.00
_cell.angle_gamma   90.00
#
_symmetry.space_group_name_H-M   'P 1'
#
loop_
_entity.id
_entity.type
_entity.pdbx_description
1 polymer ?
#
loop_
_entity_poly.entity_id
_entity_poly.type
_entity_poly.pdbx_seq_one_letter_code
_entity_poly.pdbx_strand_id
1 'polypeptide(L)'
;MSKTKDKILFTGNNDFSPTSSTNYNNLVKTVGDKAVEVAQNAKNKVQYSVRNTGDKLGIKSLIKGTTPAPTSPTNSIPNTATEGMTDKSLTYTDMYKQLQDERQQETEKMAKKARRDMILAKLSDGISAIANLVATTKGAQNSYTGDSTRTENTRKRWEDYYNRYIQEQKERYKDMEDAMRLDEAIRYRNEDKEKEDTRYKENIEHRNERELIADERYKKEQEYRKDRDEEADRRWQQTFEENKRMHNANIEIRKEEAKARTARGVRGKQLGFADGKGNQVSIYENVWKGSMQQVYDVLYEDMVKAYNEDKNNNPRVPKHKTQKEKDDFVKQNWHKSPRASQIMLTLSTIDPATMTSEINDDSNQSLGWGNPSNNTTDW
;
A
#
# COMPACT_ATOMS: atom_id res chain seq x y z
N MET A 1 -15.42 1.63 -51.49
CA MET A 1 -16.70 1.56 -50.74
C MET A 1 -16.37 1.13 -49.30
N SER A 2 -16.17 2.11 -48.41
CA SER A 2 -16.97 2.40 -47.20
C SER A 2 -16.79 1.35 -46.07
N LYS A 3 -15.89 1.54 -45.10
CA LYS A 3 -15.97 2.36 -43.85
C LYS A 3 -17.13 2.00 -42.93
N THR A 4 -16.83 1.40 -41.76
CA THR A 4 -17.23 1.94 -40.43
C THR A 4 -16.36 1.31 -39.32
N LYS A 5 -15.51 2.10 -38.67
CA LYS A 5 -14.93 1.83 -37.35
C LYS A 5 -15.13 3.12 -36.56
N ASP A 6 -16.09 3.10 -35.66
CA ASP A 6 -16.35 4.22 -34.77
C ASP A 6 -15.24 4.30 -33.73
N LYS A 7 -14.55 5.45 -33.73
CA LYS A 7 -13.69 5.90 -32.65
C LYS A 7 -14.57 6.59 -31.63
N ILE A 8 -14.68 6.05 -30.42
CA ILE A 8 -15.12 6.83 -29.26
C ILE A 8 -13.85 7.37 -28.61
N LEU A 9 -13.64 8.67 -28.79
CA LEU A 9 -12.68 9.49 -28.04
C LEU A 9 -13.25 9.72 -26.64
N PHE A 10 -12.57 9.26 -25.60
CA PHE A 10 -12.83 9.70 -24.23
C PHE A 10 -11.84 10.81 -23.91
N THR A 11 -12.31 12.05 -23.98
CA THR A 11 -11.62 13.24 -23.48
C THR A 11 -11.67 13.19 -21.95
N GLY A 12 -10.51 13.24 -21.32
CA GLY A 12 -10.41 13.35 -19.87
C GLY A 12 -10.83 14.72 -19.38
N ASN A 13 -11.73 14.75 -18.40
CA ASN A 13 -11.86 15.84 -17.44
C ASN A 13 -11.54 15.27 -16.06
N ASN A 14 -10.44 15.76 -15.48
CA ASN A 14 -10.08 15.57 -14.09
C ASN A 14 -10.84 16.62 -13.26
N ASP A 15 -11.91 16.21 -12.61
CA ASP A 15 -12.51 16.95 -11.49
C ASP A 15 -12.36 16.10 -10.23
N PHE A 16 -11.24 16.29 -9.52
CA PHE A 16 -11.04 15.75 -8.17
C PHE A 16 -11.32 16.88 -7.17
N SER A 17 -12.45 16.78 -6.46
CA SER A 17 -12.77 17.57 -5.26
C SER A 17 -13.00 16.61 -4.08
N PRO A 18 -12.62 16.98 -2.84
CA PRO A 18 -12.29 16.02 -1.79
C PRO A 18 -13.49 15.69 -0.89
N THR A 19 -14.08 14.51 -1.07
CA THR A 19 -14.97 13.91 -0.07
C THR A 19 -14.73 12.40 0.05
N SER A 20 -13.52 12.01 0.47
CA SER A 20 -13.14 10.59 0.62
C SER A 20 -13.27 10.02 2.04
N SER A 21 -13.71 10.82 3.02
CA SER A 21 -13.86 10.36 4.41
C SER A 21 -15.11 9.48 4.65
N THR A 22 -16.20 9.69 3.88
CA THR A 22 -17.45 8.96 4.09
C THR A 22 -17.45 7.57 3.44
N ASN A 23 -16.66 7.37 2.38
CA ASN A 23 -16.67 6.12 1.61
C ASN A 23 -15.86 4.98 2.27
N TYR A 24 -14.85 5.28 3.08
CA TYR A 24 -14.03 4.25 3.72
C TYR A 24 -14.79 3.53 4.85
N ASN A 25 -15.57 4.28 5.64
CA ASN A 25 -16.35 3.73 6.75
C ASN A 25 -17.52 2.85 6.27
N ASN A 26 -18.11 3.16 5.11
CA ASN A 26 -19.14 2.33 4.51
C ASN A 26 -18.58 1.04 3.91
N LEU A 27 -17.36 1.08 3.36
CA LEU A 27 -16.68 -0.10 2.83
C LEU A 27 -16.29 -1.08 3.96
N VAL A 28 -15.76 -0.57 5.08
CA VAL A 28 -15.35 -1.39 6.23
C VAL A 28 -16.56 -2.05 6.92
N LYS A 29 -17.70 -1.35 7.05
CA LYS A 29 -18.95 -1.97 7.53
C LYS A 29 -19.45 -3.07 6.59
N THR A 30 -19.48 -2.81 5.29
CA THR A 30 -20.01 -3.77 4.30
C THR A 30 -19.15 -5.05 4.20
N VAL A 31 -17.83 -4.94 4.40
CA VAL A 31 -16.94 -6.10 4.45
C VAL A 31 -17.07 -6.85 5.78
N GLY A 32 -17.24 -6.14 6.90
CA GLY A 32 -17.50 -6.74 8.21
C GLY A 32 -18.80 -7.53 8.25
N ASP A 33 -19.88 -6.99 7.70
CA ASP A 33 -21.20 -7.63 7.68
C ASP A 33 -21.22 -8.88 6.79
N LYS A 34 -20.52 -8.86 5.64
CA LYS A 34 -20.36 -10.05 4.78
C LYS A 34 -19.51 -11.14 5.44
N ALA A 35 -18.50 -10.79 6.24
CA ALA A 35 -17.70 -11.77 6.96
C ALA A 35 -18.51 -12.48 8.06
N VAL A 36 -19.42 -11.76 8.74
CA VAL A 36 -20.34 -12.32 9.74
C VAL A 36 -21.36 -13.26 9.08
N GLU A 37 -21.89 -12.91 7.90
CA GLU A 37 -22.83 -13.75 7.15
C GLU A 37 -22.18 -15.06 6.66
N VAL A 38 -20.94 -15.01 6.18
CA VAL A 38 -20.17 -16.20 5.77
C VAL A 38 -19.87 -17.12 6.96
N ALA A 39 -19.52 -16.55 8.12
CA ALA A 39 -19.29 -17.32 9.34
C ALA A 39 -20.58 -17.99 9.86
N GLN A 40 -21.72 -17.32 9.75
CA GLN A 40 -23.02 -17.87 10.15
C GLN A 40 -23.46 -19.01 9.20
N ASN A 41 -23.24 -18.85 7.89
CA ASN A 41 -23.49 -19.90 6.89
C ASN A 41 -22.57 -21.11 7.06
N ALA A 42 -21.31 -20.92 7.47
CA ALA A 42 -20.40 -21.99 7.81
C ALA A 42 -20.85 -22.77 9.06
N LYS A 43 -21.29 -22.07 10.13
CA LYS A 43 -21.87 -22.69 11.32
C LYS A 43 -23.13 -23.49 11.00
N ASN A 44 -24.00 -22.98 10.14
CA ASN A 44 -25.22 -23.67 9.72
C ASN A 44 -24.92 -24.93 8.87
N LYS A 45 -23.88 -24.90 8.01
CA LYS A 45 -23.42 -26.09 7.27
C LYS A 45 -22.83 -27.18 8.17
N VAL A 46 -22.09 -26.80 9.22
CA VAL A 46 -21.55 -27.74 10.22
C VAL A 46 -22.67 -28.34 11.08
N GLN A 47 -23.70 -27.55 11.43
CA GLN A 47 -24.88 -28.04 12.15
C GLN A 47 -25.72 -29.02 11.32
N TYR A 48 -25.83 -28.82 10.00
CA TYR A 48 -26.55 -29.73 9.10
C TYR A 48 -25.78 -31.03 8.82
N SER A 49 -24.43 -31.00 8.84
CA SER A 49 -23.63 -32.21 8.65
C SER A 49 -23.63 -33.12 9.89
N VAL A 50 -23.63 -32.54 11.10
CA VAL A 50 -23.66 -33.30 12.37
C VAL A 50 -25.02 -33.97 12.62
N ARG A 51 -26.13 -33.41 12.14
CA ARG A 51 -27.45 -34.06 12.21
C ARG A 51 -27.59 -35.22 11.22
N ASN A 52 -27.05 -35.10 10.00
CA ASN A 52 -27.16 -36.13 8.96
C ASN A 52 -26.20 -37.32 9.15
N THR A 53 -25.16 -37.19 9.96
CA THR A 53 -24.27 -38.32 10.32
C THR A 53 -24.74 -39.08 11.56
N GLY A 54 -25.56 -38.47 12.42
CA GLY A 54 -26.16 -39.12 13.60
C GLY A 54 -27.28 -40.12 13.26
N ASP A 55 -28.07 -39.86 12.21
CA ASP A 55 -29.19 -40.73 11.84
C ASP A 55 -28.79 -41.96 11.01
N LYS A 56 -27.55 -42.00 10.49
CA LYS A 56 -27.03 -43.13 9.68
C LYS A 56 -26.25 -44.19 10.46
N LEU A 57 -26.07 -44.04 11.78
CA LEU A 57 -25.33 -44.98 12.63
C LEU A 57 -26.16 -45.67 13.72
N GLY A 58 -27.48 -45.46 13.78
CA GLY A 58 -28.37 -46.34 14.55
C GLY A 58 -28.12 -46.42 16.06
N ILE A 59 -27.53 -45.40 16.70
CA ILE A 59 -27.34 -45.38 18.16
C ILE A 59 -28.48 -44.58 18.80
N LYS A 60 -29.64 -45.22 18.96
CA LYS A 60 -30.66 -44.81 19.94
C LYS A 60 -30.61 -45.78 21.12
N SER A 61 -29.99 -45.34 22.21
CA SER A 61 -30.52 -45.39 23.58
C SER A 61 -29.39 -45.51 24.60
N LEU A 62 -29.26 -44.47 25.43
CA LEU A 62 -29.00 -44.53 26.87
C LEU A 62 -28.66 -43.11 27.33
N ILE A 63 -29.69 -42.28 27.47
CA ILE A 63 -29.66 -41.09 28.33
C ILE A 63 -30.59 -41.39 29.52
N LYS A 64 -29.96 -41.78 30.63
CA LYS A 64 -30.35 -41.55 32.03
C LYS A 64 -28.99 -41.30 32.70
N GLY A 65 -28.61 -40.12 33.16
CA GLY A 65 -29.35 -39.09 33.88
C GLY A 65 -28.90 -39.16 35.33
N THR A 66 -27.83 -38.43 35.69
CA THR A 66 -27.55 -37.83 37.03
C THR A 66 -26.26 -37.02 36.99
N THR A 67 -26.37 -35.69 37.16
CA THR A 67 -25.35 -34.74 37.67
C THR A 67 -24.92 -35.10 39.11
N PRO A 68 -23.80 -34.60 39.71
CA PRO A 68 -23.11 -33.31 39.42
C PRO A 68 -21.56 -33.35 39.37
N ALA A 69 -20.95 -32.22 38.97
CA ALA A 69 -19.55 -31.84 39.19
C ALA A 69 -19.29 -31.52 40.69
N PRO A 70 -18.07 -31.18 41.20
CA PRO A 70 -16.79 -30.88 40.54
C PRO A 70 -15.54 -31.53 41.22
N THR A 71 -14.36 -31.44 40.59
CA THR A 71 -13.04 -31.04 41.18
C THR A 71 -11.88 -31.60 40.34
N SER A 72 -10.97 -30.72 39.94
CA SER A 72 -9.69 -31.02 39.27
C SER A 72 -8.79 -31.95 40.09
N PRO A 73 -7.84 -32.65 39.44
CA PRO A 73 -6.46 -32.43 39.86
C PRO A 73 -5.43 -32.36 38.71
N THR A 74 -4.59 -31.34 38.87
CA THR A 74 -3.15 -31.21 38.66
C THR A 74 -2.31 -32.51 38.74
N ASN A 75 -1.22 -32.51 37.95
CA ASN A 75 0.01 -33.34 38.02
C ASN A 75 -0.16 -34.82 37.66
N SER A 76 0.78 -35.50 36.98
CA SER A 76 2.13 -35.19 36.55
C SER A 76 2.56 -36.34 35.64
N ILE A 77 3.27 -36.03 34.56
CA ILE A 77 3.87 -37.00 33.64
C ILE A 77 5.02 -37.74 34.35
N PRO A 78 5.07 -39.08 34.29
CA PRO A 78 6.33 -39.81 34.26
C PRO A 78 6.67 -40.11 32.80
N ASN A 79 7.73 -39.47 32.31
CA ASN A 79 8.41 -39.88 31.09
C ASN A 79 9.02 -41.26 31.33
N THR A 80 8.62 -42.24 30.53
CA THR A 80 9.49 -43.37 30.20
C THR A 80 9.91 -43.25 28.76
N ALA A 81 11.22 -43.18 28.60
CA ALA A 81 11.94 -43.01 27.36
C ALA A 81 11.55 -44.04 26.31
N THR A 82 11.47 -43.53 25.10
CA THR A 82 11.39 -44.23 23.81
C THR A 82 12.63 -45.11 23.59
N GLU A 83 12.48 -46.42 23.72
CA GLU A 83 13.30 -47.38 23.00
C GLU A 83 12.53 -47.87 21.77
N GLY A 84 13.19 -47.82 20.62
CA GLY A 84 12.58 -47.92 19.30
C GLY A 84 11.87 -49.24 19.04
N MET A 85 10.55 -49.22 19.08
CA MET A 85 9.73 -50.01 18.17
C MET A 85 9.39 -49.08 17.01
N THR A 86 10.10 -49.23 15.89
CA THR A 86 9.54 -48.82 14.62
C THR A 86 8.31 -49.69 14.41
N ASP A 87 7.13 -49.17 14.71
CA ASP A 87 5.84 -49.72 14.29
C ASP A 87 5.83 -49.68 12.75
N LYS A 88 6.52 -50.64 12.13
CA LYS A 88 6.31 -50.96 10.73
C LYS A 88 4.90 -51.55 10.70
N SER A 89 3.90 -50.73 10.43
CA SER A 89 2.56 -51.19 10.11
C SER A 89 2.70 -52.26 9.03
N LEU A 90 2.53 -53.53 9.38
CA LEU A 90 2.67 -54.63 8.44
C LEU A 90 1.70 -54.38 7.29
N THR A 91 2.20 -54.45 6.06
CA THR A 91 1.38 -54.40 4.85
C THR A 91 0.34 -55.52 4.90
N TYR A 92 -0.83 -55.37 4.28
CA TYR A 92 -1.89 -56.41 4.38
C TYR A 92 -1.39 -57.77 3.90
N THR A 93 -0.49 -57.77 2.92
CA THR A 93 0.24 -58.93 2.44
C THR A 93 1.15 -59.60 3.48
N ASP A 94 1.80 -58.83 4.36
CA ASP A 94 2.72 -59.36 5.38
C ASP A 94 1.95 -60.00 6.53
N MET A 95 0.81 -59.41 6.94
CA MET A 95 -0.11 -60.04 7.90
C MET A 95 -0.64 -61.39 7.39
N TYR A 96 -0.98 -61.46 6.09
CA TYR A 96 -1.45 -62.71 5.48
C TYR A 96 -0.36 -63.79 5.43
N LYS A 97 0.91 -63.43 5.16
CA LYS A 97 2.06 -64.36 5.18
C LYS A 97 2.25 -65.02 6.54
N GLN A 98 2.22 -64.24 7.62
CA GLN A 98 2.36 -64.75 8.98
C GLN A 98 1.26 -65.75 9.34
N LEU A 99 0.01 -65.46 8.95
CA LEU A 99 -1.12 -66.38 9.15
C LEU A 99 -1.00 -67.67 8.32
N GLN A 100 -0.22 -67.66 7.22
CA GLN A 100 0.02 -68.86 6.42
C GLN A 100 0.95 -69.84 7.13
N ASP A 101 2.03 -69.34 7.72
CA ASP A 101 3.06 -70.15 8.34
C ASP A 101 2.52 -70.89 9.59
N GLU A 102 1.71 -70.21 10.40
CA GLU A 102 1.04 -70.82 11.55
C GLU A 102 0.13 -72.00 11.15
N ARG A 103 -0.62 -71.83 10.04
CA ARG A 103 -1.54 -72.86 9.55
C ARG A 103 -0.82 -74.02 8.85
N GLN A 104 0.31 -73.78 8.20
CA GLN A 104 1.12 -74.87 7.63
C GLN A 104 1.56 -75.85 8.72
N GLN A 105 1.96 -75.34 9.89
CA GLN A 105 2.31 -76.17 11.03
C GLN A 105 1.12 -77.01 11.56
N GLU A 106 -0.12 -76.53 11.44
CA GLU A 106 -1.32 -77.29 11.80
C GLU A 106 -1.62 -78.41 10.81
N THR A 107 -1.43 -78.17 9.51
CA THR A 107 -1.74 -79.15 8.47
C THR A 107 -0.81 -80.36 8.51
N GLU A 108 0.48 -80.16 8.83
CA GLU A 108 1.42 -81.25 9.04
C GLU A 108 1.07 -82.12 10.25
N LYS A 109 0.63 -81.49 11.36
CA LYS A 109 0.16 -82.20 12.55
C LYS A 109 -1.09 -83.04 12.22
N MET A 110 -2.00 -82.50 11.41
CA MET A 110 -3.22 -83.18 10.97
C MET A 110 -2.93 -84.34 9.99
N ALA A 111 -2.00 -84.18 9.06
CA ALA A 111 -1.58 -85.26 8.16
C ALA A 111 -0.96 -86.45 8.92
N LYS A 112 -0.15 -86.17 9.96
CA LYS A 112 0.38 -87.21 10.86
C LYS A 112 -0.73 -87.90 11.67
N LYS A 113 -1.78 -87.19 12.05
CA LYS A 113 -2.97 -87.78 12.69
C LYS A 113 -3.76 -88.66 11.72
N ALA A 114 -3.96 -88.21 10.48
CA ALA A 114 -4.63 -88.98 9.43
C ALA A 114 -3.96 -90.32 9.14
N ARG A 115 -2.63 -90.32 9.01
CA ARG A 115 -1.86 -91.55 8.82
C ARG A 115 -2.03 -92.52 9.98
N ARG A 116 -1.99 -92.03 11.23
CA ARG A 116 -2.20 -92.87 12.43
C ARG A 116 -3.61 -93.46 12.47
N ASP A 117 -4.63 -92.64 12.23
CA ASP A 117 -6.02 -93.09 12.26
C ASP A 117 -6.31 -94.11 11.17
N MET A 118 -5.73 -93.95 9.96
CA MET A 118 -5.87 -94.92 8.88
C MET A 118 -5.17 -96.26 9.18
N ILE A 119 -4.00 -96.23 9.82
CA ILE A 119 -3.31 -97.45 10.27
C ILE A 119 -4.13 -98.17 11.35
N LEU A 120 -4.66 -97.43 12.32
CA LEU A 120 -5.52 -98.00 13.37
C LEU A 120 -6.82 -98.57 12.80
N ALA A 121 -7.44 -97.89 11.83
CA ALA A 121 -8.63 -98.38 11.16
C ALA A 121 -8.35 -99.69 10.39
N LYS A 122 -7.27 -99.74 9.61
CA LYS A 122 -6.85 -100.95 8.89
C LYS A 122 -6.51 -102.11 9.83
N LEU A 123 -5.84 -101.82 10.94
CA LEU A 123 -5.56 -102.82 11.97
C LEU A 123 -6.85 -103.33 12.61
N SER A 124 -7.81 -102.44 12.91
CA SER A 124 -9.09 -102.82 13.51
C SER A 124 -9.96 -103.68 12.57
N ASP A 125 -9.95 -103.37 11.27
CA ASP A 125 -10.64 -104.19 10.28
C ASP A 125 -9.93 -105.53 10.07
N GLY A 126 -8.58 -105.56 10.13
CA GLY A 126 -7.80 -106.80 10.10
C GLY A 126 -8.06 -107.71 11.30
N ILE A 127 -8.12 -107.15 12.51
CA ILE A 127 -8.49 -107.90 13.72
C ILE A 127 -9.95 -108.40 13.62
N SER A 128 -10.86 -107.57 13.12
CA SER A 128 -12.27 -107.95 12.94
C SER A 128 -12.44 -109.05 11.90
N ALA A 129 -11.68 -109.02 10.81
CA ALA A 129 -11.66 -110.08 9.80
C ALA A 129 -11.12 -111.40 10.36
N ILE A 130 -10.03 -111.37 11.12
CA ILE A 130 -9.46 -112.56 11.78
C ILE A 130 -10.44 -113.11 12.84
N ALA A 131 -11.03 -112.23 13.66
CA ALA A 131 -12.01 -112.63 14.68
C ALA A 131 -13.23 -113.30 14.05
N ASN A 132 -13.72 -112.76 12.93
CA ASN A 132 -14.82 -113.34 12.17
C ASN A 132 -14.44 -114.69 11.51
N LEU A 133 -13.21 -114.86 11.02
CA LEU A 133 -12.71 -116.16 10.54
C LEU A 133 -12.68 -117.21 11.67
N VAL A 134 -12.18 -116.86 12.85
CA VAL A 134 -12.15 -117.77 14.02
C VAL A 134 -13.57 -118.08 14.53
N ALA A 135 -14.48 -117.12 14.50
CA ALA A 135 -15.87 -117.35 14.91
C ALA A 135 -16.63 -118.25 13.92
N THR A 136 -16.44 -118.04 12.61
CA THR A 136 -17.09 -118.85 11.57
C THR A 136 -16.60 -120.30 11.57
N THR A 137 -15.31 -120.56 11.83
CA THR A 137 -14.80 -121.93 12.04
C THR A 137 -15.44 -122.65 13.24
N LYS A 138 -15.96 -121.92 14.23
CA LYS A 138 -16.70 -122.46 15.38
C LYS A 138 -18.22 -122.54 15.15
N GLY A 139 -18.69 -122.31 13.93
CA GLY A 139 -20.10 -122.44 13.54
C GLY A 139 -20.93 -121.16 13.59
N ALA A 140 -20.33 -119.98 13.80
CA ALA A 140 -21.04 -118.69 13.72
C ALA A 140 -21.23 -118.22 12.27
N GLN A 141 -22.23 -117.37 12.01
CA GLN A 141 -22.45 -116.74 10.69
C GLN A 141 -21.40 -115.65 10.38
N ASN A 142 -20.96 -115.57 9.11
CA ASN A 142 -20.03 -114.54 8.63
C ASN A 142 -20.67 -113.14 8.69
N SER A 143 -20.16 -112.27 9.56
CA SER A 143 -20.66 -110.89 9.73
C SER A 143 -19.71 -109.84 9.14
N TYR A 144 -18.57 -110.23 8.56
CA TYR A 144 -17.63 -109.31 7.92
C TYR A 144 -17.98 -109.16 6.44
N THR A 145 -18.58 -108.03 6.08
CA THR A 145 -19.04 -107.74 4.71
C THR A 145 -18.08 -106.86 3.92
N GLY A 146 -17.01 -106.32 4.52
CA GLY A 146 -16.04 -105.44 3.84
C GLY A 146 -16.56 -104.05 3.47
N ASP A 147 -17.85 -103.92 3.19
CA ASP A 147 -18.49 -102.75 2.58
C ASP A 147 -18.86 -101.63 3.57
N SER A 148 -18.71 -101.87 4.87
CA SER A 148 -18.91 -100.87 5.93
C SER A 148 -17.78 -100.92 6.97
N THR A 149 -16.56 -101.11 6.50
CA THR A 149 -15.35 -101.20 7.33
C THR A 149 -15.00 -99.86 7.95
N ARG A 150 -14.34 -99.91 9.12
CA ARG A 150 -13.91 -98.70 9.82
C ARG A 150 -12.90 -97.91 8.99
N THR A 151 -12.16 -98.57 8.11
CA THR A 151 -11.25 -97.98 7.13
C THR A 151 -11.99 -97.11 6.12
N GLU A 152 -13.11 -97.55 5.56
CA GLU A 152 -13.86 -96.79 4.55
C GLU A 152 -14.50 -95.52 5.15
N ASN A 153 -15.06 -95.63 6.36
CA ASN A 153 -15.57 -94.46 7.08
C ASN A 153 -14.44 -93.48 7.49
N THR A 154 -13.27 -94.01 7.85
CA THR A 154 -12.09 -93.21 8.15
C THR A 154 -11.57 -92.51 6.88
N ARG A 155 -11.58 -93.19 5.74
CA ARG A 155 -11.21 -92.65 4.43
C ARG A 155 -12.11 -91.48 4.04
N LYS A 156 -13.44 -91.67 4.06
CA LYS A 156 -14.43 -90.62 3.76
C LYS A 156 -14.26 -89.38 4.64
N ARG A 157 -14.05 -89.57 5.95
CA ARG A 157 -13.79 -88.46 6.89
C ARG A 157 -12.55 -87.65 6.51
N TRP A 158 -11.47 -88.31 6.08
CA TRP A 158 -10.24 -87.63 5.66
C TRP A 158 -10.36 -87.01 4.26
N GLU A 159 -11.14 -87.60 3.36
CA GLU A 159 -11.48 -87.02 2.05
C GLU A 159 -12.30 -85.74 2.20
N ASP A 160 -13.31 -85.71 3.07
CA ASP A 160 -14.08 -84.51 3.39
C ASP A 160 -13.21 -83.42 4.02
N TYR A 161 -12.28 -83.80 4.90
CA TYR A 161 -11.30 -82.89 5.48
C TYR A 161 -10.38 -82.30 4.39
N TYR A 162 -9.87 -83.13 3.47
CA TYR A 162 -8.98 -82.67 2.40
C TYR A 162 -9.71 -81.75 1.41
N ASN A 163 -10.97 -82.07 1.08
CA ASN A 163 -11.80 -81.22 0.24
C ASN A 163 -12.06 -79.86 0.88
N ARG A 164 -12.36 -79.82 2.19
CA ARG A 164 -12.51 -78.57 2.95
C ARG A 164 -11.20 -77.78 2.98
N TYR A 165 -10.08 -78.47 3.22
CA TYR A 165 -8.76 -77.86 3.20
C TYR A 165 -8.44 -77.22 1.83
N ILE A 166 -8.72 -77.90 0.71
CA ILE A 166 -8.53 -77.32 -0.63
C ILE A 166 -9.38 -76.07 -0.83
N GLN A 167 -10.64 -76.06 -0.37
CA GLN A 167 -11.51 -74.88 -0.48
C GLN A 167 -11.00 -73.72 0.37
N GLU A 168 -10.62 -73.98 1.62
CA GLU A 168 -10.01 -72.97 2.49
C GLU A 168 -8.71 -72.41 1.87
N GLN A 169 -7.91 -73.25 1.22
CA GLN A 169 -6.71 -72.78 0.51
C GLN A 169 -7.06 -71.85 -0.66
N LYS A 170 -8.08 -72.17 -1.45
CA LYS A 170 -8.54 -71.31 -2.56
C LYS A 170 -9.06 -69.96 -2.06
N GLU A 171 -9.87 -69.97 -1.00
CA GLU A 171 -10.35 -68.74 -0.37
C GLU A 171 -9.20 -67.87 0.14
N ARG A 172 -8.18 -68.48 0.75
CA ARG A 172 -6.97 -67.75 1.19
C ARG A 172 -6.17 -67.16 0.05
N TYR A 173 -5.99 -67.89 -1.05
CA TYR A 173 -5.30 -67.35 -2.22
C TYR A 173 -6.01 -66.12 -2.76
N LYS A 174 -7.35 -66.17 -2.80
CA LYS A 174 -8.18 -65.03 -3.19
C LYS A 174 -8.06 -63.86 -2.23
N ASP A 175 -8.13 -64.11 -0.91
CA ASP A 175 -7.96 -63.06 0.09
C ASP A 175 -6.57 -62.41 0.02
N MET A 176 -5.52 -63.20 -0.23
CA MET A 176 -4.16 -62.71 -0.41
C MET A 176 -4.04 -61.81 -1.65
N GLU A 177 -4.69 -62.20 -2.76
CA GLU A 177 -4.76 -61.39 -3.97
C GLU A 177 -5.51 -60.07 -3.73
N ASP A 178 -6.62 -60.12 -2.99
CA ASP A 178 -7.36 -58.92 -2.58
C ASP A 178 -6.53 -58.00 -1.67
N ALA A 179 -5.74 -58.56 -0.75
CA ALA A 179 -4.80 -57.81 0.08
C ALA A 179 -3.69 -57.15 -0.74
N MET A 180 -3.10 -57.86 -1.71
CA MET A 180 -2.10 -57.29 -2.63
C MET A 180 -2.68 -56.11 -3.41
N ARG A 181 -3.89 -56.26 -3.93
CA ARG A 181 -4.59 -55.21 -4.68
C ARG A 181 -4.89 -53.98 -3.81
N LEU A 182 -5.24 -54.19 -2.54
CA LEU A 182 -5.48 -53.10 -1.60
C LEU A 182 -4.17 -52.35 -1.27
N ASP A 183 -3.09 -53.08 -1.01
CA ASP A 183 -1.76 -52.50 -0.78
C ASP A 183 -1.32 -51.65 -1.99
N GLU A 184 -1.51 -52.16 -3.21
CA GLU A 184 -1.21 -51.45 -4.44
C GLU A 184 -2.09 -50.19 -4.63
N ALA A 185 -3.39 -50.28 -4.36
CA ALA A 185 -4.29 -49.13 -4.42
C ALA A 185 -3.93 -48.02 -3.40
N ILE A 186 -3.46 -48.41 -2.21
CA ILE A 186 -2.98 -47.47 -1.19
C ILE A 186 -1.71 -46.78 -1.69
N ARG A 187 -0.78 -47.53 -2.30
CA ARG A 187 0.44 -46.96 -2.90
C ARG A 187 0.14 -45.92 -3.96
N TYR A 188 -0.70 -46.24 -4.96
CA TYR A 188 -1.08 -45.28 -6.01
C TYR A 188 -1.72 -44.02 -5.43
N ARG A 189 -2.63 -44.17 -4.44
CA ARG A 189 -3.26 -43.02 -3.78
C ARG A 189 -2.24 -42.12 -3.07
N ASN A 190 -1.24 -42.72 -2.42
CA ASN A 190 -0.20 -41.97 -1.73
C ASN A 190 0.72 -41.25 -2.74
N GLU A 191 1.08 -41.90 -3.84
CA GLU A 191 1.88 -41.28 -4.92
C GLU A 191 1.13 -40.10 -5.57
N ASP A 192 -0.17 -40.21 -5.80
CA ASP A 192 -0.98 -39.10 -6.35
C ASP A 192 -1.08 -37.93 -5.36
N LYS A 193 -1.27 -38.21 -4.07
CA LYS A 193 -1.25 -37.18 -3.02
C LYS A 193 0.10 -36.47 -2.94
N GLU A 194 1.19 -37.22 -3.04
CA GLU A 194 2.54 -36.65 -2.99
C GLU A 194 2.79 -35.72 -4.18
N LYS A 195 2.36 -36.10 -5.39
CA LYS A 195 2.41 -35.24 -6.59
C LYS A 195 1.53 -34.00 -6.46
N GLU A 196 0.37 -34.11 -5.82
CA GLU A 196 -0.51 -32.97 -5.56
C GLU A 196 0.13 -32.00 -4.57
N ASP A 197 0.72 -32.53 -3.48
CA ASP A 197 1.43 -31.74 -2.48
C ASP A 197 2.67 -31.04 -3.05
N THR A 198 3.44 -31.70 -3.91
CA THR A 198 4.60 -31.07 -4.57
C THR A 198 4.15 -29.95 -5.51
N ARG A 199 3.15 -30.20 -6.35
CA ARG A 199 2.57 -29.18 -7.22
C ARG A 199 1.98 -28.01 -6.43
N TYR A 200 1.37 -28.28 -5.27
CA TYR A 200 0.87 -27.22 -4.40
C TYR A 200 2.01 -26.36 -3.85
N LYS A 201 3.09 -26.98 -3.35
CA LYS A 201 4.29 -26.27 -2.87
C LYS A 201 4.93 -25.40 -3.94
N GLU A 202 5.16 -25.95 -5.13
CA GLU A 202 5.71 -25.20 -6.28
C GLU A 202 4.84 -23.99 -6.64
N ASN A 203 3.50 -24.14 -6.62
CA ASN A 203 2.59 -23.02 -6.89
C ASN A 203 2.67 -21.92 -5.83
N ILE A 204 2.85 -22.28 -4.56
CA ILE A 204 3.05 -21.31 -3.47
C ILE A 204 4.40 -20.60 -3.64
N GLU A 205 5.47 -21.33 -3.96
CA GLU A 205 6.80 -20.74 -4.20
C GLU A 205 6.76 -19.76 -5.37
N HIS A 206 6.22 -20.15 -6.53
CA HIS A 206 6.07 -19.26 -7.67
C HIS A 206 5.18 -18.05 -7.38
N ARG A 207 4.16 -18.20 -6.52
CA ARG A 207 3.34 -17.07 -6.09
C ARG A 207 4.16 -16.11 -5.24
N ASN A 208 4.89 -16.62 -4.26
CA ASN A 208 5.74 -15.81 -3.38
C ASN A 208 6.83 -15.08 -4.18
N GLU A 209 7.47 -15.74 -5.14
CA GLU A 209 8.44 -15.14 -6.06
C GLU A 209 7.83 -13.98 -6.86
N ARG A 210 6.61 -14.16 -7.41
CA ARG A 210 5.91 -13.09 -8.14
C ARG A 210 5.56 -11.91 -7.22
N GLU A 211 5.14 -12.18 -5.99
CA GLU A 211 4.83 -11.14 -5.00
C GLU A 211 6.11 -10.36 -4.61
N LEU A 212 7.23 -11.04 -4.38
CA LEU A 212 8.54 -10.39 -4.13
C LEU A 212 8.98 -9.48 -5.29
N ILE A 213 8.87 -9.96 -6.53
CA ILE A 213 9.20 -9.15 -7.71
C ILE A 213 8.28 -7.93 -7.82
N ALA A 214 6.99 -8.07 -7.48
CA ALA A 214 6.05 -6.96 -7.49
C ALA A 214 6.40 -5.91 -6.42
N ASP A 215 6.75 -6.36 -5.21
CA ASP A 215 7.17 -5.50 -4.10
C ASP A 215 8.47 -4.75 -4.42
N GLU A 216 9.47 -5.42 -5.00
CA GLU A 216 10.71 -4.78 -5.44
C GLU A 216 10.46 -3.72 -6.51
N ARG A 217 9.62 -4.04 -7.51
CA ARG A 217 9.22 -3.07 -8.55
C ARG A 217 8.49 -1.88 -7.94
N TYR A 218 7.57 -2.13 -7.01
CA TYR A 218 6.84 -1.06 -6.33
C TYR A 218 7.78 -0.17 -5.54
N LYS A 219 8.70 -0.75 -4.76
CA LYS A 219 9.69 0.00 -3.98
C LYS A 219 10.58 0.86 -4.88
N LYS A 220 11.09 0.29 -5.98
CA LYS A 220 11.91 1.02 -6.95
C LYS A 220 11.16 2.17 -7.61
N GLU A 221 9.87 1.98 -7.92
CA GLU A 221 9.02 3.04 -8.47
C GLU A 221 8.78 4.16 -7.44
N GLN A 222 8.54 3.82 -6.17
CA GLN A 222 8.40 4.83 -5.12
C GLN A 222 9.68 5.64 -4.91
N GLU A 223 10.85 4.99 -4.92
CA GLU A 223 12.14 5.67 -4.85
C GLU A 223 12.33 6.61 -6.04
N TYR A 224 12.07 6.15 -7.27
CA TYR A 224 12.16 7.00 -8.46
C TYR A 224 11.20 8.20 -8.42
N ARG A 225 9.97 8.01 -7.94
CA ARG A 225 9.00 9.09 -7.75
C ARG A 225 9.50 10.10 -6.73
N LYS A 226 10.03 9.62 -5.59
CA LYS A 226 10.57 10.47 -4.54
C LYS A 226 11.73 11.33 -5.06
N ASP A 227 12.69 10.74 -5.78
CA ASP A 227 13.82 11.48 -6.36
C ASP A 227 13.35 12.54 -7.36
N ARG A 228 12.33 12.23 -8.17
CA ARG A 228 11.74 13.22 -9.10
C ARG A 228 11.03 14.35 -8.39
N ASP A 229 10.26 14.04 -7.35
CA ASP A 229 9.53 15.02 -6.57
C ASP A 229 10.53 15.93 -5.81
N GLU A 230 11.61 15.39 -5.25
CA GLU A 230 12.69 16.17 -4.62
C GLU A 230 13.37 17.12 -5.61
N GLU A 231 13.68 16.68 -6.83
CA GLU A 231 14.26 17.54 -7.86
C GLU A 231 13.27 18.60 -8.38
N ALA A 232 11.98 18.25 -8.46
CA ALA A 232 10.93 19.20 -8.82
C ALA A 232 10.75 20.28 -7.74
N ASP A 233 10.73 19.89 -6.46
CA ASP A 233 10.67 20.80 -5.32
C ASP A 233 11.91 21.70 -5.27
N ARG A 234 13.10 21.13 -5.51
CA ARG A 234 14.35 21.92 -5.60
C ARG A 234 14.28 22.98 -6.68
N ARG A 235 13.77 22.64 -7.87
CA ARG A 235 13.60 23.60 -8.98
C ARG A 235 12.54 24.65 -8.64
N TRP A 236 11.41 24.23 -8.10
CA TRP A 236 10.35 25.14 -7.67
C TRP A 236 10.88 26.15 -6.65
N GLN A 237 11.61 25.69 -5.64
CA GLN A 237 12.22 26.53 -4.62
C GLN A 237 13.20 27.56 -5.22
N GLN A 238 14.06 27.14 -6.15
CA GLN A 238 14.98 28.03 -6.84
C GLN A 238 14.24 29.12 -7.63
N THR A 239 13.23 28.74 -8.42
CA THR A 239 12.43 29.71 -9.19
C THR A 239 11.61 30.64 -8.30
N PHE A 240 11.12 30.14 -7.17
CA PHE A 240 10.38 30.94 -6.19
C PHE A 240 11.28 31.99 -5.54
N GLU A 241 12.49 31.60 -5.12
CA GLU A 241 13.47 32.52 -4.54
C GLU A 241 13.94 33.56 -5.55
N GLU A 242 14.18 33.17 -6.80
CA GLU A 242 14.54 34.09 -7.88
C GLU A 242 13.43 35.10 -8.16
N ASN A 243 12.18 34.63 -8.27
CA ASN A 243 11.02 35.50 -8.48
C ASN A 243 10.84 36.46 -7.29
N LYS A 244 11.03 35.99 -6.06
CA LYS A 244 11.02 36.84 -4.86
C LYS A 244 12.10 37.93 -4.91
N ARG A 245 13.32 37.58 -5.34
CA ARG A 245 14.41 38.56 -5.53
C ARG A 245 14.04 39.60 -6.59
N MET A 246 13.53 39.15 -7.73
CA MET A 246 13.10 40.04 -8.82
C MET A 246 11.95 40.95 -8.38
N HIS A 247 10.98 40.43 -7.63
CA HIS A 247 9.88 41.21 -7.09
C HIS A 247 10.38 42.30 -6.13
N ASN A 248 11.28 41.95 -5.21
CA ASN A 248 11.86 42.90 -4.28
C ASN A 248 12.68 43.98 -5.00
N ALA A 249 13.50 43.60 -5.97
CA ALA A 249 14.25 44.54 -6.81
C ALA A 249 13.31 45.48 -7.58
N ASN A 250 12.22 44.96 -8.15
CA ASN A 250 11.21 45.77 -8.83
C ASN A 250 10.50 46.74 -7.87
N ILE A 251 10.24 46.34 -6.61
CA ILE A 251 9.70 47.25 -5.60
C ILE A 251 10.68 48.38 -5.31
N GLU A 252 11.97 48.08 -5.17
CA GLU A 252 13.00 49.07 -4.90
C GLU A 252 13.13 50.07 -6.05
N ILE A 253 13.21 49.58 -7.29
CA ILE A 253 13.20 50.43 -8.50
C ILE A 253 11.96 51.31 -8.52
N ARG A 254 10.76 50.77 -8.26
CA ARG A 254 9.52 51.57 -8.23
C ARG A 254 9.54 52.63 -7.13
N LYS A 255 10.11 52.32 -5.96
CA LYS A 255 10.28 53.30 -4.88
C LYS A 255 11.23 54.43 -5.30
N GLU A 256 12.35 54.10 -5.93
CA GLU A 256 13.29 55.08 -6.45
C GLU A 256 12.67 55.93 -7.57
N GLU A 257 11.96 55.31 -8.50
CA GLU A 257 11.23 56.02 -9.56
C GLU A 257 10.15 56.94 -8.98
N ALA A 258 9.41 56.50 -7.96
CA ALA A 258 8.42 57.32 -7.27
C ALA A 258 9.06 58.51 -6.56
N LYS A 259 10.20 58.31 -5.87
CA LYS A 259 10.99 59.40 -5.26
C LYS A 259 11.50 60.37 -6.32
N ALA A 260 12.04 59.87 -7.42
CA ALA A 260 12.54 60.69 -8.52
C ALA A 260 11.42 61.48 -9.22
N ARG A 261 10.24 60.88 -9.42
CA ARG A 261 9.05 61.55 -9.97
C ARG A 261 8.56 62.65 -9.03
N THR A 262 8.51 62.36 -7.72
CA THR A 262 8.14 63.35 -6.70
C THR A 262 9.13 64.52 -6.69
N ALA A 263 10.43 64.23 -6.68
CA ALA A 263 11.48 65.25 -6.77
C ALA A 263 11.39 66.09 -8.04
N ARG A 264 11.07 65.50 -9.20
CA ARG A 264 10.83 66.24 -10.45
C ARG A 264 9.61 67.15 -10.36
N GLY A 265 8.53 66.69 -9.72
CA GLY A 265 7.34 67.50 -9.45
C GLY A 265 7.65 68.73 -8.59
N VAL A 266 8.47 68.56 -7.55
CA VAL A 266 8.90 69.65 -6.64
C VAL A 266 9.88 70.62 -7.32
N ARG A 267 10.76 70.15 -8.21
CA ARG A 267 11.74 70.99 -8.92
C ARG A 267 11.12 71.94 -9.94
N GLY A 268 10.06 71.54 -10.64
CA GLY A 268 9.46 72.38 -11.69
C GLY A 268 10.43 72.68 -12.85
N LYS A 269 10.09 73.67 -13.70
CA LYS A 269 10.94 74.03 -14.86
C LYS A 269 12.17 74.80 -14.41
N GLN A 270 13.33 74.53 -15.00
CA GLN A 270 14.53 75.34 -14.78
C GLN A 270 14.48 76.60 -15.65
N LEU A 271 14.63 77.77 -15.03
CA LEU A 271 14.69 79.08 -15.69
C LEU A 271 16.15 79.52 -15.81
N GLY A 272 16.57 79.86 -17.03
CA GLY A 272 17.91 80.37 -17.31
C GLY A 272 17.95 81.89 -17.33
N PHE A 273 18.94 82.46 -16.67
CA PHE A 273 19.26 83.88 -16.65
C PHE A 273 20.67 84.06 -17.22
N ALA A 274 20.83 84.95 -18.19
CA ALA A 274 22.12 85.25 -18.80
C ALA A 274 22.42 86.74 -18.67
N ASP A 275 23.67 87.09 -18.39
CA ASP A 275 24.13 88.49 -18.27
C ASP A 275 24.66 89.09 -19.58
N GLY A 276 24.56 88.34 -20.68
CA GLY A 276 25.10 88.71 -22.00
C GLY A 276 26.63 88.72 -22.10
N LYS A 277 27.35 88.45 -21.00
CA LYS A 277 28.82 88.37 -20.94
C LYS A 277 29.34 86.94 -20.78
N GLY A 278 28.44 85.96 -20.77
CA GLY A 278 28.75 84.53 -20.69
C GLY A 278 28.51 83.90 -19.32
N ASN A 279 28.08 84.66 -18.30
CA ASN A 279 27.68 84.09 -17.02
C ASN A 279 26.21 83.69 -17.08
N GLN A 280 25.94 82.42 -16.80
CA GLN A 280 24.60 81.85 -16.80
C GLN A 280 24.23 81.34 -15.41
N VAL A 281 23.06 81.75 -14.93
CA VAL A 281 22.49 81.31 -13.66
C VAL A 281 21.22 80.56 -13.97
N SER A 282 21.04 79.37 -13.39
CA SER A 282 19.84 78.57 -13.57
C SER A 282 19.11 78.42 -12.25
N ILE A 283 17.85 78.83 -12.18
CA ILE A 283 17.04 78.78 -10.96
C ILE A 283 15.76 78.01 -11.26
N TYR A 284 15.34 77.11 -10.37
CA TYR A 284 14.07 76.42 -10.48
C TYR A 284 12.89 77.39 -10.39
N GLU A 285 11.86 77.21 -11.22
CA GLU A 285 10.69 78.09 -11.31
C GLU A 285 10.01 78.32 -9.95
N ASN A 286 9.93 77.28 -9.12
CA ASN A 286 9.32 77.36 -7.79
C ASN A 286 10.16 78.21 -6.83
N VAL A 287 11.49 78.09 -6.89
CA VAL A 287 12.43 78.92 -6.14
C VAL A 287 12.37 80.37 -6.63
N TRP A 288 12.30 80.57 -7.95
CA TRP A 288 12.18 81.89 -8.57
C TRP A 288 10.91 82.63 -8.16
N LYS A 289 9.74 81.98 -8.24
CA LYS A 289 8.46 82.61 -7.88
C LYS A 289 8.44 83.14 -6.45
N GLY A 290 9.07 82.43 -5.50
CA GLY A 290 9.15 82.85 -4.10
C GLY A 290 10.17 83.95 -3.81
N SER A 291 11.25 84.04 -4.60
CA SER A 291 12.40 84.91 -4.31
C SER A 291 12.55 86.11 -5.26
N MET A 292 11.87 86.10 -6.40
CA MET A 292 11.95 87.13 -7.43
C MET A 292 11.67 88.54 -6.89
N GLN A 293 10.69 88.71 -6.01
CA GLN A 293 10.39 90.03 -5.43
C GLN A 293 11.56 90.58 -4.60
N GLN A 294 12.25 89.72 -3.84
CA GLN A 294 13.42 90.12 -3.05
C GLN A 294 14.58 90.57 -3.94
N VAL A 295 14.81 89.86 -5.06
CA VAL A 295 15.82 90.26 -6.05
C VAL A 295 15.45 91.61 -6.67
N TYR A 296 14.17 91.82 -7.00
CA TYR A 296 13.69 93.08 -7.54
C TYR A 296 13.88 94.24 -6.57
N ASP A 297 13.52 94.08 -5.30
CA ASP A 297 13.59 95.16 -4.31
C ASP A 297 15.04 95.62 -4.12
N VAL A 298 15.97 94.68 -3.93
CA VAL A 298 17.40 94.97 -3.81
C VAL A 298 17.98 95.61 -5.07
N LEU A 299 17.63 95.08 -6.25
CA LEU A 299 18.10 95.62 -7.53
C LEU A 299 17.58 97.03 -7.77
N TYR A 300 16.31 97.27 -7.49
CA TYR A 300 15.67 98.57 -7.66
C TYR A 300 16.29 99.61 -6.73
N GLU A 301 16.51 99.27 -5.45
CA GLU A 301 17.19 100.15 -4.49
C GLU A 301 18.60 100.52 -4.95
N ASP A 302 19.41 99.53 -5.33
CA ASP A 302 20.79 99.76 -5.75
C ASP A 302 20.88 100.60 -7.03
N MET A 303 20.01 100.35 -8.02
CA MET A 303 20.02 101.12 -9.27
C MET A 303 19.47 102.55 -9.09
N VAL A 304 18.47 102.75 -8.23
CA VAL A 304 18.00 104.11 -7.88
C VAL A 304 19.09 104.87 -7.13
N LYS A 305 19.82 104.21 -6.23
CA LYS A 305 20.96 104.80 -5.53
C LYS A 305 22.05 105.22 -6.52
N ALA A 306 22.44 104.32 -7.42
CA ALA A 306 23.44 104.60 -8.46
C ALA A 306 23.03 105.77 -9.38
N TYR A 307 21.74 105.86 -9.74
CA TYR A 307 21.22 107.00 -10.52
C TYR A 307 21.32 108.33 -9.77
N ASN A 308 21.04 108.33 -8.46
CA ASN A 308 21.12 109.55 -7.66
C ASN A 308 22.57 110.00 -7.42
N GLU A 309 23.51 109.05 -7.36
CA GLU A 309 24.95 109.31 -7.21
C GLU A 309 25.57 109.86 -8.51
N ASP A 310 25.22 109.31 -9.68
CA ASP A 310 25.72 109.77 -10.97
C ASP A 310 24.62 109.74 -12.04
N LYS A 311 23.95 110.89 -12.21
CA LYS A 311 22.83 111.06 -13.15
C LYS A 311 23.25 111.04 -14.61
N ASN A 312 24.54 111.26 -14.91
CA ASN A 312 25.03 111.37 -16.28
C ASN A 312 25.41 110.01 -16.85
N ASN A 313 25.91 109.10 -16.01
CA ASN A 313 26.36 107.77 -16.44
C ASN A 313 25.36 106.64 -16.17
N ASN A 314 24.39 106.84 -15.26
CA ASN A 314 23.41 105.81 -14.92
C ASN A 314 22.00 106.14 -15.47
N PRO A 315 21.29 105.16 -16.03
CA PRO A 315 19.93 105.37 -16.54
C PRO A 315 18.91 105.50 -15.38
N ARG A 316 17.91 106.38 -15.57
CA ARG A 316 16.79 106.49 -14.62
C ARG A 316 15.98 105.19 -14.60
N VAL A 317 15.74 104.65 -13.41
CA VAL A 317 14.93 103.44 -13.22
C VAL A 317 13.43 103.80 -13.18
N PRO A 318 12.59 103.29 -14.10
CA PRO A 318 11.15 103.45 -14.02
C PRO A 318 10.55 102.67 -12.84
N LYS A 319 9.38 103.13 -12.34
CA LYS A 319 8.61 102.34 -11.38
C LYS A 319 7.81 101.26 -12.10
N HIS A 320 8.17 100.00 -11.89
CA HIS A 320 7.47 98.84 -12.44
C HIS A 320 6.22 98.55 -11.60
N LYS A 321 5.05 98.44 -12.23
CA LYS A 321 3.76 98.24 -11.55
C LYS A 321 3.29 96.80 -11.63
N THR A 322 3.59 96.10 -12.72
CA THR A 322 3.14 94.72 -12.93
C THR A 322 4.24 93.71 -12.57
N GLN A 323 3.84 92.49 -12.19
CA GLN A 323 4.80 91.43 -11.87
C GLN A 323 5.69 91.06 -13.07
N LYS A 324 5.13 91.13 -14.28
CA LYS A 324 5.86 90.87 -15.52
C LYS A 324 6.94 91.93 -15.79
N GLU A 325 6.59 93.21 -15.63
CA GLU A 325 7.57 94.30 -15.75
C GLU A 325 8.71 94.16 -14.75
N LYS A 326 8.41 93.78 -13.50
CA LYS A 326 9.42 93.50 -12.48
C LYS A 326 10.32 92.34 -12.90
N ASP A 327 9.75 91.23 -13.36
CA ASP A 327 10.47 90.02 -13.81
C ASP A 327 11.39 90.31 -15.00
N ASP A 328 10.88 91.00 -16.02
CA ASP A 328 11.67 91.43 -17.18
C ASP A 328 12.79 92.39 -16.77
N PHE A 329 12.52 93.32 -15.85
CA PHE A 329 13.52 94.23 -15.31
C PHE A 329 14.66 93.51 -14.60
N VAL A 330 14.34 92.54 -13.72
CA VAL A 330 15.37 91.75 -13.03
C VAL A 330 16.14 90.89 -14.01
N LYS A 331 15.48 90.19 -14.94
CA LYS A 331 16.14 89.38 -15.97
C LYS A 331 17.18 90.15 -16.78
N GLN A 332 16.91 91.42 -17.06
CA GLN A 332 17.80 92.27 -17.87
C GLN A 332 18.90 92.97 -17.06
N ASN A 333 18.74 93.15 -15.75
CA ASN A 333 19.59 94.06 -14.97
C ASN A 333 20.21 93.46 -13.72
N TRP A 334 19.90 92.20 -13.35
CA TRP A 334 20.38 91.57 -12.11
C TRP A 334 21.92 91.64 -11.95
N HIS A 335 22.67 91.52 -13.03
CA HIS A 335 24.14 91.56 -13.05
C HIS A 335 24.74 92.97 -12.82
N LYS A 336 23.91 94.03 -12.78
CA LYS A 336 24.35 95.41 -12.55
C LYS A 336 24.45 95.76 -11.07
N SER A 337 23.75 95.03 -10.19
CA SER A 337 23.90 95.13 -8.73
C SER A 337 24.72 93.95 -8.21
N PRO A 338 25.79 94.19 -7.43
CA PRO A 338 26.53 93.13 -6.75
C PRO A 338 25.65 92.32 -5.78
N ARG A 339 24.72 92.99 -5.07
CA ARG A 339 23.84 92.33 -4.11
C ARG A 339 22.78 91.47 -4.81
N ALA A 340 22.17 91.97 -5.88
CA ALA A 340 21.22 91.19 -6.68
C ALA A 340 21.90 89.98 -7.32
N SER A 341 23.13 90.14 -7.84
CA SER A 341 23.92 89.05 -8.40
C SER A 341 24.23 87.96 -7.37
N GLN A 342 24.59 88.34 -6.14
CA GLN A 342 24.85 87.37 -5.08
C GLN A 342 23.58 86.58 -4.72
N ILE A 343 22.42 87.24 -4.65
CA ILE A 343 21.13 86.57 -4.39
C ILE A 343 20.79 85.61 -5.54
N MET A 344 20.96 86.02 -6.79
CA MET A 344 20.75 85.13 -7.94
C MET A 344 21.64 83.89 -7.88
N LEU A 345 22.91 84.07 -7.50
CA LEU A 345 23.86 82.96 -7.37
C LEU A 345 23.47 82.01 -6.24
N THR A 346 23.08 82.53 -5.06
CA THR A 346 22.62 81.67 -3.96
C THR A 346 21.36 80.89 -4.33
N LEU A 347 20.40 81.53 -4.99
CA LEU A 347 19.17 80.87 -5.45
C LEU A 347 19.45 79.74 -6.46
N SER A 348 20.52 79.85 -7.26
CA SER A 348 20.91 78.79 -8.21
C SER A 348 21.49 77.54 -7.56
N THR A 349 21.98 77.66 -6.33
CA THR A 349 22.49 76.52 -5.55
C THR A 349 21.40 75.75 -4.81
N ILE A 350 20.17 76.28 -4.77
CA ILE A 350 19.05 75.68 -4.06
C ILE A 350 18.39 74.59 -4.91
N ASP A 351 18.41 73.34 -4.43
CA ASP A 351 17.55 72.27 -4.95
C ASP A 351 16.26 72.20 -4.13
N PRO A 352 15.09 72.60 -4.67
CA PRO A 352 13.84 72.56 -3.92
C PRO A 352 13.45 71.13 -3.50
N ALA A 353 13.97 70.09 -4.17
CA ALA A 353 13.71 68.70 -3.76
C ALA A 353 14.46 68.29 -2.48
N THR A 354 15.51 69.01 -2.08
CA THR A 354 16.22 68.75 -0.82
C THR A 354 15.74 69.64 0.33
N MET A 355 14.91 70.66 0.04
CA MET A 355 14.33 71.55 1.04
C MET A 355 13.03 71.04 1.67
N THR A 356 12.42 70.00 1.10
CA THR A 356 11.28 69.29 1.72
C THR A 356 11.81 68.21 2.66
N SER A 357 12.55 68.60 3.70
CA SER A 357 12.78 67.73 4.84
C SER A 357 11.47 67.59 5.63
N GLU A 358 11.07 66.35 5.90
CA GLU A 358 10.16 65.96 6.99
C GLU A 358 8.69 66.39 6.85
N ILE A 359 7.99 65.89 5.84
CA ILE A 359 6.57 65.58 6.02
C ILE A 359 6.47 64.06 6.13
N ASN A 360 6.22 63.61 7.36
CA ASN A 360 6.09 62.23 7.83
C ASN A 360 5.45 61.30 6.81
N ASP A 361 6.22 60.30 6.37
CA ASP A 361 5.75 59.14 5.60
C ASP A 361 5.33 57.99 6.56
N ASP A 362 4.90 58.33 7.78
CA ASP A 362 4.51 57.39 8.84
C ASP A 362 3.01 57.04 8.86
N SER A 363 2.22 57.49 7.88
CA SER A 363 0.78 57.19 7.82
C SER A 363 0.37 56.23 6.71
N ASN A 364 1.17 55.19 6.44
CA ASN A 364 0.67 54.05 5.68
C ASN A 364 1.18 52.70 6.21
N GLN A 365 1.12 52.51 7.54
CA GLN A 365 0.96 51.19 8.13
C GLN A 365 -0.53 50.96 8.44
N SER A 366 -1.35 50.81 7.40
CA SER A 366 -2.65 50.15 7.55
C SER A 366 -2.43 48.66 7.31
N LEU A 367 -2.17 47.94 8.39
CA LEU A 367 -2.30 46.49 8.49
C LEU A 367 -3.73 46.08 8.11
N GLY A 368 -3.92 45.69 6.85
CA GLY A 368 -5.15 45.10 6.34
C GLY A 368 -4.98 43.61 6.12
N TRP A 369 -4.96 42.83 7.21
CA TRP A 369 -5.28 41.41 7.13
C TRP A 369 -6.81 41.27 7.08
N GLY A 370 -7.34 40.66 6.01
CA GLY A 370 -8.66 40.03 6.01
C GLY A 370 -9.72 40.69 5.13
N ASN A 371 -9.89 40.18 3.90
CA ASN A 371 -11.22 39.87 3.38
C ASN A 371 -11.13 38.76 2.30
N PRO A 372 -11.48 37.50 2.60
CA PRO A 372 -11.72 36.50 1.57
C PRO A 372 -13.10 36.77 0.97
N SER A 373 -13.14 37.32 -0.23
CA SER A 373 -14.39 37.42 -0.98
C SER A 373 -14.85 36.02 -1.35
N ASN A 374 -15.93 35.58 -0.71
CA ASN A 374 -16.81 34.53 -1.18
C ASN A 374 -17.28 34.91 -2.60
N ASN A 375 -16.82 34.18 -3.61
CA ASN A 375 -17.51 34.14 -4.89
C ASN A 375 -18.21 32.78 -4.99
N THR A 376 -19.44 32.77 -4.50
CA THR A 376 -20.44 31.78 -4.89
C THR A 376 -20.90 32.18 -6.29
N THR A 377 -20.36 31.50 -7.30
CA THR A 377 -20.99 31.49 -8.62
C THR A 377 -21.42 30.07 -8.87
N ASP A 378 -22.73 29.86 -8.83
CA ASP A 378 -23.42 28.74 -9.48
C ASP A 378 -22.85 28.54 -10.89
N TRP A 379 -22.52 27.31 -11.26
CA TRP A 379 -22.82 26.60 -12.52
C TRP A 379 -22.22 25.19 -12.49
#